data_AF-A0AAV2RP70-F1
#
_entry.id   AF-A0AAV2RP70-F1
#
_cell.length_a   1.000
_cell.length_b   1.000
_cell.length_c   1.000
_cell.angle_alpha   90.00
_cell.angle_beta   90.00
_cell.angle_gamma   90.00
#
_symmetry.space_group_name_H-M   'P 1'
#
loop_
_entity.id
_entity.type
_entity.pdbx_description
1 polymer ?
#
loop_
_entity_poly.entity_id
_entity_poly.type
_entity_poly.pdbx_seq_one_letter_code
_entity_poly.pdbx_strand_id
1 'polypeptide(L)'
;CMDGNTMHHHGCTWYSGCYMKTCQDGNIITKLRPQMCCEYNGTLYNQSKSWKDDCKTYTCRFGTILEYWIPSHCCMDGSTTHHHGCTWYSGCYKKSCQNGNIITKLRPQM
;
A
#
# COMPACT_ATOMS: atom_id res chain seq x y z
N CYS A 1 7.87 14.01 29.32
CA CYS A 1 7.59 12.68 28.75
C CYS A 1 8.77 12.26 27.89
N MET A 2 9.19 11.00 27.96
CA MET A 2 10.28 10.46 27.11
C MET A 2 9.66 9.68 25.95
N ASP A 3 9.98 10.02 24.70
CA ASP A 3 9.58 9.29 23.49
C ASP A 3 10.85 8.87 22.73
N GLY A 4 11.20 7.58 22.79
CA GLY A 4 12.51 7.10 22.35
C GLY A 4 13.64 7.74 23.16
N ASN A 5 14.52 8.50 22.50
CA ASN A 5 15.64 9.21 23.12
C ASN A 5 15.39 10.72 23.31
N THR A 6 14.17 11.21 23.08
CA THR A 6 13.85 12.63 23.16
C THR A 6 12.97 12.93 24.37
N MET A 7 13.36 13.95 25.14
CA MET A 7 12.58 14.46 26.26
C MET A 7 11.66 15.59 25.79
N HIS A 8 10.36 15.43 26.02
CA HIS A 8 9.32 16.41 25.71
C HIS A 8 8.77 17.03 27.00
N HIS A 9 8.67 18.35 27.04
CA HIS A 9 8.11 19.09 28.18
C HIS A 9 6.58 18.99 28.21
N HIS A 10 6.00 19.31 29.37
CA HIS A 10 4.55 19.40 29.55
C HIS A 10 3.92 20.37 28.54
N GLY A 11 2.78 19.98 27.96
CA GLY A 11 2.07 20.73 26.93
C GLY A 11 2.67 20.63 25.52
N CYS A 12 3.88 20.11 25.35
CA CYS A 12 4.48 19.94 24.03
C CYS A 12 3.70 18.90 23.21
N THR A 13 3.46 19.24 21.94
CA THR A 13 2.86 18.35 20.95
C THR A 13 3.84 18.09 19.81
N TRP A 14 3.98 16.83 19.42
CA TRP A 14 4.86 16.40 18.34
C TRP A 14 4.20 15.33 17.48
N TYR A 15 4.84 15.00 16.35
CA TYR A 15 4.30 14.10 15.35
C TYR A 15 5.20 12.89 15.15
N SER A 16 4.57 11.72 15.04
CA SER A 16 5.25 10.45 14.75
C SER A 16 4.40 9.69 13.74
N GLY A 17 4.77 9.80 12.46
CA GLY A 17 3.97 9.28 11.36
C GLY A 17 2.53 9.78 11.40
N CYS A 18 1.58 8.85 11.49
CA CYS A 18 0.15 9.12 11.57
C CYS A 18 -0.36 9.62 12.91
N TYR A 19 0.52 9.74 13.89
CA TYR A 19 0.10 10.06 15.25
C TYR A 19 0.58 11.44 15.66
N MET A 20 -0.30 12.16 16.33
CA MET A 20 0.01 13.33 17.12
C MET A 20 0.13 12.89 18.58
N LYS A 21 1.26 13.23 19.19
CA LYS A 21 1.55 12.91 20.58
C LYS A 21 1.63 14.21 21.37
N THR A 22 1.02 14.23 22.55
CA THR A 22 1.06 15.37 23.47
C THR A 22 1.53 14.88 24.84
N CYS A 23 2.49 15.59 25.43
CA CYS A 23 2.92 15.30 26.79
C CYS A 23 2.02 16.06 27.76
N GLN A 24 1.16 15.36 28.49
CA GLN A 24 0.23 15.94 29.44
C GLN A 24 0.38 15.21 30.78
N ASP A 25 0.67 15.95 31.84
CA ASP A 25 0.86 15.44 33.20
C ASP A 25 1.81 14.23 33.28
N GLY A 26 2.92 14.27 32.52
CA GLY A 26 3.92 13.20 32.47
C GLY A 26 3.54 12.01 31.56
N ASN A 27 2.33 11.99 31.00
CA ASN A 27 1.84 10.93 30.11
C ASN A 27 1.87 11.36 28.64
N ILE A 28 2.15 10.40 27.75
CA ILE A 28 2.07 10.61 26.30
C ILE A 28 0.66 10.27 25.84
N ILE A 29 -0.13 11.30 25.54
CA ILE A 29 -1.45 11.15 24.92
C ILE A 29 -1.26 11.06 23.41
N THR A 30 -1.73 9.98 22.80
CA THR A 30 -1.59 9.74 21.36
C THR A 30 -2.96 9.86 20.66
N LYS A 31 -3.01 10.61 19.56
CA LYS A 31 -4.19 10.81 18.72
C LYS A 31 -3.85 10.58 17.25
N LEU A 32 -4.77 9.98 16.49
CA LEU A 32 -4.61 9.79 15.06
C LEU A 32 -4.73 11.13 14.32
N ARG A 33 -3.97 11.29 13.23
CA ARG A 33 -4.02 12.43 12.30
C ARG A 33 -4.70 12.03 10.99
N PRO A 34 -6.04 11.93 10.95
CA PRO A 34 -6.75 11.42 9.77
C PRO A 34 -6.49 12.25 8.51
N GLN A 35 -6.26 13.56 8.63
CA GLN A 35 -6.01 14.44 7.47
C GLN A 35 -4.64 14.22 6.79
N MET A 36 -3.72 13.49 7.43
CA MET A 36 -2.36 13.28 6.92
C MET A 36 -2.05 11.80 6.68
N CYS A 37 -3.03 10.93 6.94
CA CYS A 37 -2.84 9.49 6.85
C CYS A 37 -4.00 8.80 6.18
N CYS A 38 -3.66 7.78 5.42
CA CYS A 38 -4.62 7.00 4.67
C CYS A 38 -4.71 5.61 5.28
N GLU A 39 -5.92 5.12 5.45
CA GLU A 39 -6.16 3.75 5.87
C GLU A 39 -6.47 2.90 4.64
N TYR A 40 -5.69 1.84 4.45
CA TYR A 40 -5.89 0.87 3.37
C TYR A 40 -5.79 -0.54 3.95
N ASN A 41 -6.85 -1.33 3.79
CA ASN A 41 -6.96 -2.70 4.35
C ASN A 41 -6.58 -2.77 5.84
N GLY A 42 -7.04 -1.81 6.65
CA GLY A 42 -6.75 -1.72 8.08
C GLY A 42 -5.32 -1.28 8.43
N THR A 43 -4.49 -0.95 7.44
CA THR A 43 -3.13 -0.45 7.64
C THR A 43 -3.08 1.05 7.40
N LEU A 44 -2.42 1.79 8.30
CA LEU A 44 -2.22 3.23 8.19
C LEU A 44 -0.94 3.55 7.41
N TYR A 45 -1.09 4.38 6.39
CA TYR A 45 -0.01 4.89 5.56
C TYR A 45 0.19 6.39 5.80
N ASN A 46 1.44 6.76 6.05
CA ASN A 46 1.83 8.17 6.21
C ASN A 46 1.63 8.95 4.91
N GLN A 47 1.49 10.27 5.03
CA GLN A 47 1.52 11.18 3.89
C GLN A 47 2.73 10.91 2.98
N SER A 48 2.49 10.98 1.68
CA SER A 48 3.46 10.76 0.61
C SER A 48 4.05 9.35 0.56
N LYS A 49 3.61 8.44 1.44
CA LYS A 49 3.98 7.04 1.33
C LYS A 49 3.29 6.44 0.11
N SER A 50 4.09 5.85 -0.76
CA SER A 50 3.60 4.99 -1.84
C SER A 50 3.80 3.53 -1.49
N TRP A 51 2.84 2.71 -1.88
CA TRP A 51 2.90 1.26 -1.77
C TRP A 51 2.31 0.62 -3.02
N LYS A 52 2.67 -0.62 -3.26
CA LYS A 52 2.11 -1.41 -4.35
C LYS A 52 1.18 -2.43 -3.74
N ASP A 53 -0.01 -2.55 -4.28
CA ASP A 53 -0.84 -3.72 -4.07
C ASP A 53 -1.27 -4.23 -5.44
N ASP A 54 -0.83 -5.46 -5.71
CA ASP A 54 -0.94 -6.13 -7.00
C ASP A 54 -0.42 -5.26 -8.17
N CYS A 55 -1.32 -4.84 -9.05
CA CYS A 55 -1.03 -4.10 -10.28
C CYS A 55 -1.25 -2.60 -10.16
N LYS A 56 -1.40 -2.12 -8.93
CA LYS A 56 -1.70 -0.73 -8.62
C LYS A 56 -0.64 -0.20 -7.67
N THR A 57 -0.16 1.01 -7.95
CA THR A 57 0.56 1.82 -6.97
C THR A 57 -0.45 2.75 -6.33
N TYR A 58 -0.46 2.74 -5.01
CA TYR A 58 -1.23 3.66 -4.21
C TYR A 58 -0.27 4.68 -3.60
N THR A 59 -0.73 5.92 -3.44
CA THR A 59 0.01 6.97 -2.75
C THR A 59 -0.92 7.72 -1.83
N CYS A 60 -0.55 7.82 -0.56
CA CYS A 60 -1.33 8.61 0.39
C CYS A 60 -1.02 10.10 0.21
N ARG A 61 -2.04 10.92 -0.06
CA ARG A 61 -1.93 12.38 -0.08
C ARG A 61 -3.10 13.00 0.66
N PHE A 62 -2.79 13.76 1.71
CA PHE A 62 -3.78 14.53 2.47
C PHE A 62 -5.00 13.69 2.90
N GLY A 63 -4.74 12.50 3.45
CA GLY A 63 -5.80 11.57 3.89
C GLY A 63 -6.54 10.86 2.75
N THR A 64 -6.16 11.09 1.49
CA THR A 64 -6.75 10.46 0.31
C THR A 64 -5.77 9.50 -0.34
N ILE A 65 -6.26 8.32 -0.71
CA ILE A 65 -5.49 7.34 -1.46
C ILE A 65 -5.61 7.67 -2.95
N LEU A 66 -4.48 8.03 -3.57
CA LEU A 66 -4.38 8.16 -5.02
C LEU A 66 -3.95 6.82 -5.61
N GLU A 67 -4.70 6.32 -6.58
CA GLU A 67 -4.43 5.06 -7.27
C GLU A 67 -3.83 5.33 -8.66
N TYR A 68 -2.78 4.59 -8.98
CA TYR A 68 -2.13 4.59 -10.30
C TYR A 68 -1.96 3.15 -10.78
N TRP A 69 -2.50 2.84 -11.96
CA TRP A 69 -2.29 1.53 -12.57
C TRP A 69 -0.82 1.36 -12.99
N ILE A 70 -0.23 0.18 -12.75
CA ILE A 70 1.14 -0.15 -13.16
C ILE A 70 1.08 -1.19 -14.29
N PRO A 71 1.08 -0.77 -15.56
CA PRO A 71 1.02 -1.70 -16.68
C PRO A 71 2.28 -2.57 -16.82
N SER A 72 3.44 -2.08 -16.36
CA SER A 72 4.71 -2.66 -16.77
C SER A 72 4.98 -4.06 -16.24
N HIS A 73 4.36 -4.47 -15.12
CA HIS A 73 4.63 -5.78 -14.49
C HIS A 73 3.42 -6.70 -14.44
N CYS A 74 2.26 -6.23 -14.88
CA CYS A 74 1.00 -6.94 -14.79
C CYS A 74 0.33 -7.14 -16.14
N CYS A 75 -0.38 -8.25 -16.27
CA CYS A 75 -1.00 -8.63 -17.51
C CYS A 75 -2.52 -8.52 -17.41
N MET A 76 -3.14 -7.92 -18.41
CA MET A 76 -4.60 -7.84 -18.52
C MET A 76 -5.10 -8.84 -19.56
N ASP A 77 -5.91 -9.81 -19.13
CA ASP A 77 -6.58 -10.79 -20.02
C ASP A 77 -8.09 -10.53 -19.97
N GLY A 78 -8.60 -9.79 -20.95
CA GLY A 78 -9.96 -9.25 -20.91
C GLY A 78 -10.13 -8.25 -19.77
N SER A 79 -11.06 -8.52 -18.85
CA SER A 79 -11.29 -7.70 -17.64
C SER A 79 -10.53 -8.21 -16.40
N THR A 80 -9.78 -9.31 -16.53
CA THR A 80 -9.05 -9.91 -15.41
C THR A 80 -7.61 -9.42 -15.40
N THR A 81 -7.11 -9.08 -14.22
CA THR A 81 -5.72 -8.69 -14.02
C THR A 81 -4.94 -9.86 -13.42
N HIS A 82 -3.75 -10.13 -13.95
CA HIS A 82 -2.86 -11.19 -13.51
C HIS A 82 -1.49 -10.60 -13.12
N HIS A 83 -1.03 -10.93 -11.92
CA HIS A 83 0.29 -10.53 -11.42
C HIS A 83 1.42 -11.26 -12.16
N HIS A 84 2.62 -10.69 -12.13
CA HIS A 84 3.83 -11.36 -12.58
C HIS A 84 3.98 -12.76 -11.95
N GLY A 85 4.33 -13.76 -12.76
CA GLY A 85 4.51 -15.15 -12.33
C GLY A 85 3.21 -15.94 -12.26
N CYS A 86 2.06 -15.28 -12.31
CA CYS A 86 0.76 -15.93 -12.28
C CYS A 86 0.54 -16.75 -13.56
N THR A 87 -0.05 -17.93 -13.41
CA THR A 87 -0.38 -18.84 -14.52
C THR A 87 -1.85 -19.23 -14.43
N TRP A 88 -2.56 -19.16 -15.55
CA TRP A 88 -3.98 -19.51 -15.63
C TRP A 88 -4.29 -20.28 -16.91
N TYR A 89 -5.49 -20.86 -16.97
CA TYR A 89 -5.97 -21.58 -18.14
C TYR A 89 -7.14 -20.84 -18.78
N SER A 90 -7.14 -20.78 -20.12
CA SER A 90 -8.21 -20.20 -20.91
C SER A 90 -8.51 -21.17 -22.06
N GLY A 91 -9.51 -22.03 -21.87
CA GLY A 91 -9.81 -23.13 -22.80
C GLY A 91 -8.62 -24.08 -22.95
N CYS A 92 -8.14 -24.24 -24.20
CA CYS A 92 -7.02 -25.11 -24.56
C CYS A 92 -5.64 -24.49 -24.31
N TYR A 93 -5.56 -23.30 -23.73
CA TYR A 93 -4.31 -22.57 -23.55
C TYR A 93 -3.94 -22.42 -22.07
N LYS A 94 -2.65 -22.62 -21.78
CA LYS A 94 -2.00 -22.23 -20.52
C LYS A 94 -1.35 -20.86 -20.75
N LYS A 95 -1.80 -19.86 -20.02
CA LYS A 95 -1.28 -18.49 -20.07
C LYS A 95 -0.45 -18.21 -18.82
N SER A 96 0.59 -17.40 -18.94
CA SER A 96 1.40 -16.94 -17.81
C SER A 96 1.81 -15.49 -17.99
N CYS A 97 1.73 -14.70 -16.93
CA CYS A 97 2.15 -13.31 -16.95
C CYS A 97 3.63 -13.19 -16.60
N GLN A 98 4.42 -12.59 -17.50
CA GLN A 98 5.83 -12.30 -17.26
C GLN A 98 6.13 -10.86 -17.62
N ASN A 99 6.39 -10.03 -16.60
CA ASN A 99 6.75 -8.62 -16.74
C ASN A 99 5.80 -7.85 -17.68
N GLY A 100 4.50 -7.93 -17.41
CA GLY A 100 3.48 -7.26 -18.22
C GLY A 100 3.09 -7.94 -19.52
N ASN A 101 3.73 -9.07 -19.87
CA ASN A 101 3.45 -9.81 -21.10
C ASN A 101 2.75 -11.14 -20.84
N ILE A 102 1.66 -11.41 -21.57
CA ILE A 102 0.97 -12.71 -21.54
C ILE A 102 1.70 -13.68 -22.46
N ILE A 103 2.37 -14.66 -21.88
CA ILE A 103 2.93 -15.79 -22.62
C ILE A 103 1.86 -16.88 -22.69
N THR A 104 1.50 -17.29 -23.90
CA THR A 104 0.48 -18.31 -24.15
C THR A 104 1.12 -19.58 -24.71
N LYS A 105 0.77 -20.72 -24.15
CA LYS A 105 1.18 -22.05 -24.63
C LYS A 105 -0.04 -22.96 -24.74
N LEU A 106 0.02 -23.98 -25.59
CA LEU A 106 -0.98 -25.04 -25.58
C LEU A 106 -0.95 -25.75 -24.22
N ARG A 107 -2.15 -26.00 -23.68
CA ARG A 107 -2.30 -26.79 -22.46
C ARG A 107 -1.83 -28.22 -22.78
N PRO A 108 -0.91 -28.80 -21.99
CA PRO A 108 -0.55 -30.21 -22.16
C PRO A 108 -1.80 -31.06 -22.05
N GLN A 109 -2.08 -31.86 -23.09
CA GLN A 109 -3.06 -32.93 -23.00
C GLN A 109 -2.37 -34.08 -22.24
N MET A 110 -2.97 -34.48 -21.13
CA MET A 110 -2.54 -35.67 -20.37
C MET A 110 -2.98 -36.92 -21.12
#